data_AF-A0A1W9PDN7-F1
#
_entry.id   AF-A0A1W9PDN7-F1
#
_cell.length_a   1.000
_cell.length_b   1.000
_cell.length_c   1.000
_cell.angle_alpha   90.00
_cell.angle_beta   90.00
_cell.angle_gamma   90.00
#
_symmetry.space_group_name_H-M   'P 1'
#
loop_
_entity.id
_entity.type
_entity.pdbx_description
1 polymer ?
#
loop_
_entity_poly.entity_id
_entity_poly.type
_entity_poly.pdbx_seq_one_letter_code
_entity_poly.pdbx_strand_id
1 'polypeptide(L)' 'MNEELKEIIEKAKRKVEVSYGGIKRQWLKTKIDSYENPLNRIELYVYEGSPPKGYIVVNYERGLVHTFNAWGEKIYTYKK' A
#
# COMPACT_ATOMS: atom_id res chain seq x y z
N MET A 1 9.80 -4.90 12.32
CA MET A 1 8.66 -4.89 11.38
C MET A 1 8.08 -6.29 11.37
N ASN A 2 6.84 -6.47 11.80
CA ASN A 2 6.20 -7.78 11.96
C ASN A 2 6.13 -8.51 10.60
N GLU A 3 6.61 -9.76 10.52
CA GLU A 3 6.71 -10.54 9.27
C GLU A 3 5.36 -10.71 8.57
N GLU A 4 4.31 -10.92 9.34
CA GLU A 4 2.94 -11.08 8.85
C GLU A 4 2.45 -9.84 8.07
N LEU A 5 2.76 -8.63 8.56
CA LEU A 5 2.38 -7.39 7.88
C LEU A 5 3.15 -7.22 6.56
N LYS A 6 4.40 -7.69 6.49
CA LYS A 6 5.16 -7.65 5.23
C LYS A 6 4.50 -8.52 4.17
N GLU A 7 4.07 -9.72 4.55
CA GLU A 7 3.37 -10.62 3.64
C GLU A 7 2.05 -10.02 3.15
N ILE A 8 1.30 -9.35 4.03
CA ILE A 8 0.07 -8.65 3.66
C ILE A 8 0.36 -7.53 2.66
N ILE A 9 1.41 -6.74 2.86
CA ILE A 9 1.81 -5.69 1.92
C ILE A 9 2.17 -6.29 0.56
N GLU A 10 2.92 -7.39 0.51
CA GLU A 10 3.26 -8.04 -0.76
C GLU A 10 2.03 -8.64 -1.47
N LYS A 11 1.07 -9.20 -0.72
CA LYS A 11 -0.23 -9.63 -1.27
C LYS A 11 -1.01 -8.44 -1.83
N ALA A 12 -1.01 -7.31 -1.12
CA ALA A 12 -1.66 -6.08 -1.55
C ALA A 12 -1.04 -5.52 -2.85
N LYS A 13 0.30 -5.54 -2.97
CA LYS A 13 0.99 -5.14 -4.21
C LYS A 13 0.58 -6.00 -5.40
N ARG A 14 0.63 -7.33 -5.26
CA ARG A 14 0.21 -8.26 -6.31
C ARG A 14 -1.24 -8.02 -6.74
N LYS A 15 -2.13 -7.71 -5.79
CA LYS A 15 -3.54 -7.41 -6.10
C LYS A 15 -3.67 -6.18 -7.00
N VAL A 16 -2.91 -5.12 -6.73
CA VAL A 16 -2.89 -3.91 -7.58
C VAL A 16 -2.26 -4.21 -8.94
N GLU A 17 -1.13 -4.93 -8.99
CA GLU A 17 -0.43 -5.27 -10.23
C GLU A 17 -1.33 -6.06 -11.21
N VAL A 18 -2.10 -7.02 -10.70
CA VAL A 18 -3.04 -7.82 -11.52
C VAL A 18 -4.12 -6.95 -12.17
N SER A 19 -4.58 -5.89 -11.49
CA SER A 19 -5.55 -4.95 -12.06
C SER A 19 -5.01 -4.16 -13.25
N TYR A 20 -3.68 -4.16 -13.49
CA TYR A 20 -3.02 -3.46 -14.59
C TYR A 20 -2.25 -4.40 -15.52
N GLY A 21 -2.76 -5.62 -15.70
CA GLY A 21 -2.23 -6.59 -16.65
C GLY A 21 -0.90 -7.22 -16.25
N GLY A 22 -0.53 -7.16 -14.96
CA GLY A 22 0.65 -7.85 -14.42
C GLY A 22 2.01 -7.30 -14.89
N ILE A 23 2.02 -6.15 -15.57
CA ILE A 23 3.26 -5.49 -16.00
C ILE A 23 4.03 -5.04 -14.76
N LYS A 24 5.17 -5.64 -14.42
CA LYS A 24 5.96 -5.18 -13.27
C LYS A 24 6.39 -3.71 -13.43
N ARG A 25 6.08 -2.89 -12.43
CA ARG A 25 6.54 -1.50 -12.30
C ARG A 25 7.13 -1.29 -10.92
N GLN A 26 7.83 -0.18 -10.73
CA GLN A 26 8.38 0.14 -9.43
C GLN A 26 7.28 0.55 -8.45
N TRP A 27 7.47 0.17 -7.20
CA TRP A 27 6.71 0.71 -6.08
C TRP A 27 7.51 1.85 -5.45
N LEU A 28 7.01 3.06 -5.60
CA LEU A 28 7.53 4.22 -4.88
C LEU A 28 6.97 4.19 -3.46
N LYS A 29 7.76 4.58 -2.47
CA LYS A 29 7.39 4.50 -1.06
C LYS A 29 7.69 5.81 -0.36
N THR A 30 6.74 6.30 0.42
CA THR A 30 6.95 7.38 1.37
C THR A 30 6.35 7.04 2.73
N LYS A 31 6.88 7.67 3.77
CA LYS A 31 6.37 7.56 5.14
C LYS A 31 5.68 8.86 5.50
N ILE A 32 4.53 8.73 6.14
CA ILE A 32 3.77 9.84 6.71
C ILE A 32 3.73 9.54 8.19
N ASP A 33 4.74 10.04 8.90
CA ASP A 33 4.82 9.93 10.35
C ASP A 33 4.02 11.10 10.93
N SER A 34 2.84 10.80 11.49
CA SER A 34 2.01 11.81 12.15
C SER A 34 2.34 11.87 13.65
N TYR A 35 2.45 13.09 14.19
CA TYR A 35 2.61 13.36 15.63
C TYR A 35 3.90 12.81 16.28
N GLU A 36 4.99 12.64 15.51
CA GLU A 36 6.30 12.15 15.97
C GLU A 36 6.28 10.80 16.71
N ASN A 37 5.16 10.09 16.70
CA ASN A 37 5.00 8.81 17.36
C ASN A 37 5.21 7.67 16.36
N PRO A 38 6.24 6.82 16.54
CA PRO A 38 6.51 5.68 15.66
C PRO A 38 5.35 4.68 15.52
N LEU A 39 4.43 4.65 16.49
CA LEU A 39 3.22 3.81 16.46
C LEU A 39 2.19 4.34 15.46
N ASN A 40 2.14 5.66 15.24
CA ASN A 40 1.19 6.31 14.32
C ASN A 40 1.71 6.38 12.88
N ARG A 41 2.67 5.50 12.54
CA ARG A 41 3.28 5.46 11.22
C ARG A 41 2.27 5.02 10.16
N ILE A 42 2.15 5.86 9.15
CA ILE A 42 1.47 5.54 7.90
C ILE A 42 2.52 5.39 6.81
N GLU A 43 2.42 4.34 6.00
CA GLU A 43 3.21 4.24 4.78
C GLU A 43 2.31 4.29 3.55
N LEU A 44 2.71 5.10 2.58
CA LEU A 44 2.09 5.18 1.28
C LEU A 44 3.02 4.53 0.25
N TYR A 45 2.49 3.56 -0.47
CA TYR A 45 3.12 2.99 -1.64
C TYR A 45 2.36 3.44 -2.89
N VAL A 46 3.09 3.90 -3.89
CA VAL A 46 2.54 4.32 -5.19
C VAL A 46 3.06 3.38 -6.25
N TYR A 47 2.16 2.81 -7.03
CA TYR A 47 2.51 1.98 -8.16
C TYR A 47 2.77 2.89 -9.36
N GLU A 48 4.01 2.90 -9.84
CA GLU A 48 4.50 3.88 -10.80
C GLU A 48 3.66 3.93 -12.10
N GLY A 49 3.52 5.13 -12.67
CA GLY A 49 2.89 5.38 -13.97
C GLY A 49 2.37 6.81 -14.09
N SER A 50 2.02 7.21 -15.32
CA SER A 50 1.29 8.46 -15.60
C SER A 50 -0.08 8.14 -16.24
N PRO A 51 -1.21 8.43 -15.59
CA PRO A 51 -1.32 8.67 -14.15
C PRO A 51 -0.87 7.43 -13.33
N PRO A 52 -0.64 7.56 -12.01
CA PRO A 52 -0.24 6.44 -11.15
C PRO A 52 -1.19 5.26 -11.29
N LYS A 53 -0.66 4.04 -11.22
CA LYS A 53 -1.44 2.81 -11.47
C LYS A 53 -2.03 2.20 -10.19
N GLY A 54 -1.95 2.90 -9.07
CA GLY A 54 -2.60 2.46 -7.83
C GLY A 54 -1.79 2.81 -6.61
N TYR A 55 -2.41 2.58 -5.45
CA TYR A 55 -1.90 3.03 -4.17
C TYR A 55 -2.11 1.98 -3.11
N ILE A 56 -1.20 1.93 -2.13
CA ILE A 56 -1.37 1.16 -0.90
C ILE A 56 -1.12 2.09 0.27
N VAL A 57 -2.07 2.13 1.21
CA VAL A 57 -1.92 2.84 2.48
C VAL A 57 -1.84 1.82 3.59
N VAL A 58 -0.74 1.83 4.32
CA VAL A 58 -0.47 0.94 5.46
C VAL A 58 -0.59 1.76 6.74
N ASN A 59 -1.49 1.37 7.63
CA ASN A 59 -1.58 1.91 8.98
C ASN A 59 -0.98 0.87 9.95
N TYR A 60 0.19 1.19 10.52
CA TYR A 60 0.92 0.27 11.39
C TYR A 60 0.26 0.12 12.77
N GLU A 61 -0.29 1.22 13.32
CA GLU A 61 -1.01 1.24 14.61
C GLU A 61 -2.16 0.21 14.62
N ARG A 62 -2.93 0.17 13.52
CA ARG A 62 -4.14 -0.64 13.39
C ARG A 62 -3.92 -1.95 12.65
N GLY A 63 -2.72 -2.18 12.12
CA GLY A 63 -2.42 -3.34 11.28
C GLY A 63 -3.28 -3.42 10.01
N LEU A 64 -3.65 -2.27 9.42
CA LEU A 64 -4.52 -2.20 8.25
C LEU A 64 -3.71 -1.89 6.98
N VAL A 65 -4.07 -2.55 5.88
CA VAL A 65 -3.50 -2.28 4.54
C VAL A 65 -4.63 -2.06 3.56
N HIS A 66 -4.79 -0.83 3.09
CA HIS A 66 -5.80 -0.46 2.10
C HIS A 66 -5.17 -0.39 0.72
N THR A 67 -5.84 -0.95 -0.28
CA THR A 67 -5.43 -0.84 -1.69
C THR A 67 -6.43 -0.01 -2.47
N PHE A 68 -5.91 0.80 -3.40
CA PHE A 68 -6.71 1.67 -4.26
C PHE A 68 -6.24 1.57 -5.71
N ASN A 69 -7.16 1.75 -6.66
CA ASN A 69 -6.83 1.83 -8.08
C ASN A 69 -6.30 3.23 -8.45
N ALA A 70 -5.95 3.43 -9.73
CA ALA A 70 -5.46 4.71 -10.26
C ALA A 70 -6.39 5.90 -10.00
N TRP A 71 -7.70 5.65 -9.88
CA TRP A 71 -8.73 6.66 -9.67
C TRP A 71 -9.00 6.96 -8.20
N GLY A 72 -8.28 6.30 -7.27
CA GLY A 72 -8.47 6.45 -5.84
C GLY A 72 -9.66 5.64 -5.29
N GLU A 73 -10.26 4.76 -6.08
CA GLU A 73 -11.32 3.87 -5.62
C GLU A 73 -10.71 2.70 -4.84
N LYS A 74 -11.32 2.37 -3.70
CA LYS A 74 -10.83 1.29 -2.83
C LYS A 74 -11.05 -0.06 -3.49
N ILE A 75 -9.98 -0.83 -3.64
CA ILE A 75 -10.01 -2.20 -4.18
C ILE A 75 -10.27 -3.19 -3.04
N TYR A 76 -9.48 -3.11 -1.97
CA TYR A 76 -9.57 -4.06 -0.86
C TYR A 76 -8.97 -3.48 0.42
N THR A 77 -9.29 -4.10 1.56
CA THR A 77 -8.65 -3.82 2.85
C THR A 77 -8.24 -5.14 3.48
N TYR A 78 -6.95 -5.27 3.75
CA TYR A 78 -6.40 -6.35 4.55
C TYR A 78 -6.27 -5.89 6.01
N LYS A 79 -6.42 -6.84 6.92
CA LYS A 79 -6.20 -6.66 8.34
C LYS A 79 -5.24 -7.74 8.81
N LYS A 80 -4.22 -7.32 9.55
CA LYS A 80 -3.32 -8.19 10.30
C LYS A 80 -4.05 -8.77 11.52
#